data_AF-A0A4Q4CZ85-F1
#
_entry.id   AF-A0A4Q4CZ85-F1
#
_cell.length_a   1.000
_cell.length_b   1.000
_cell.length_c   1.000
_cell.angle_alpha   90.00
_cell.angle_beta   90.00
_cell.angle_gamma   90.00
#
_symmetry.space_group_name_H-M   'P 1'
#
loop_
_entity.id
_entity.type
_entity.pdbx_description
1 polymer ?
#
loop_
_entity_poly.entity_id
_entity_poly.type
_entity_poly.pdbx_seq_one_letter_code
_entity_poly.pdbx_strand_id
1 'polypeptide(L)'
;MREDFGAFVPGTSVRIAGRPGGPLSGLTFAAKDLFDVAGHVTGGGNPDWGRTHPVPTRHSWAVGALLDAGAELIGKTISCEISLGILGFHQFYGTPDNPRAPGCMPG
;
A
#
# COMPACT_ATOMS: atom_id res chain seq x y z
N MET A 1 6.79 -19.41 3.98
CA MET A 1 6.81 -17.95 4.15
C MET A 1 6.47 -17.35 2.80
N ARG A 2 5.53 -16.41 2.72
CA ARG A 2 5.23 -15.72 1.46
C ARG A 2 6.41 -14.82 1.11
N GLU A 3 6.77 -14.69 -0.17
CA GLU A 3 7.93 -13.86 -0.59
C GLU A 3 7.80 -12.40 -0.16
N ASP A 4 6.56 -11.91 -0.05
CA ASP A 4 6.21 -10.55 0.34
C ASP A 4 5.80 -10.41 1.81
N PHE A 5 5.94 -11.47 2.61
CA PHE A 5 5.49 -11.53 4.01
C PHE A 5 3.98 -11.25 4.19
N GLY A 6 3.18 -11.37 3.12
CA GLY A 6 1.76 -10.99 3.15
C GLY A 6 1.54 -9.49 3.37
N ALA A 7 2.51 -8.65 3.01
CA ALA A 7 2.45 -7.21 3.25
C ALA A 7 1.49 -6.46 2.32
N PHE A 8 1.15 -7.03 1.15
CA PHE A 8 0.33 -6.36 0.13
C PHE A 8 -1.15 -6.72 0.22
N VAL A 9 -2.01 -5.76 -0.15
CA VAL A 9 -3.47 -5.97 -0.20
C VAL A 9 -3.80 -7.04 -1.27
N PRO A 10 -4.43 -8.17 -0.89
CA PRO A 10 -4.72 -9.26 -1.82
C PRO A 10 -5.62 -8.82 -2.98
N GLY A 11 -5.37 -9.37 -4.17
CA GLY A 11 -6.19 -9.10 -5.35
C GLY A 11 -6.00 -7.71 -5.98
N THR A 12 -5.08 -6.89 -5.47
CA THR A 12 -4.70 -5.62 -6.10
C THR A 12 -3.45 -5.78 -6.96
N SER A 13 -3.47 -5.23 -8.17
CA SER A 13 -2.33 -5.24 -9.11
C SER A 13 -1.88 -3.81 -9.42
N VAL A 14 -1.53 -3.06 -8.37
CA VAL A 14 -1.07 -1.67 -8.52
C VAL A 14 0.41 -1.68 -8.88
N ARG A 15 0.71 -1.39 -10.16
CA ARG A 15 2.06 -1.06 -10.61
C ARG A 15 2.03 0.20 -11.47
N ILE A 16 2.76 1.22 -11.07
CA ILE A 16 2.82 2.50 -11.77
C ILE A 16 4.28 2.93 -11.88
N ALA A 17 4.75 3.04 -13.12
CA ALA A 17 6.10 3.50 -13.40
C ALA A 17 6.28 4.97 -12.97
N GLY A 18 7.41 5.26 -12.36
CA GLY A 18 7.84 6.64 -12.11
C GLY A 18 8.25 7.35 -13.39
N ARG A 19 8.30 8.68 -13.34
CA ARG A 19 8.79 9.52 -14.42
C ARG A 19 10.27 9.21 -14.72
N PRO A 20 10.65 8.99 -15.98
CA PRO A 20 12.04 8.67 -16.32
C PRO A 20 12.98 9.84 -16.02
N GLY A 21 14.20 9.53 -15.57
CA GLY A 21 15.27 10.50 -15.36
C GLY A 21 15.17 11.32 -14.07
N GLY A 22 14.24 10.98 -13.18
CA GLY A 22 14.16 11.58 -11.85
C GLY A 22 15.20 11.02 -10.86
N PRO A 23 15.45 11.70 -9.73
CA PRO A 23 16.47 11.31 -8.74
C PRO A 23 16.22 9.95 -8.06
N LEU A 24 15.01 9.41 -8.13
CA LEU A 24 14.64 8.09 -7.60
C LEU A 24 14.47 7.03 -8.69
N SER A 25 14.92 7.30 -9.92
CA SER A 25 14.86 6.34 -11.02
C SER A 25 15.52 5.01 -10.64
N GLY A 26 14.84 3.91 -10.91
CA GLY A 26 15.30 2.56 -10.59
C GLY A 26 15.01 2.11 -9.15
N LEU A 27 14.41 2.98 -8.32
CA LEU A 27 13.91 2.61 -6.99
C LEU A 27 12.42 2.27 -7.06
N THR A 28 11.98 1.47 -6.09
CA THR A 28 10.59 1.06 -5.93
C THR A 28 10.05 1.45 -4.57
N PHE A 29 8.75 1.70 -4.47
CA PHE A 29 8.06 1.92 -3.21
C PHE A 29 6.70 1.23 -3.17
N ALA A 30 6.21 0.98 -1.97
CA ALA A 30 4.84 0.55 -1.73
C ALA A 30 4.09 1.64 -0.96
N ALA A 31 2.81 1.83 -1.25
CA ALA A 31 1.99 2.82 -0.58
C ALA A 31 1.08 2.14 0.44
N LYS A 32 1.00 2.67 1.67
CA LYS A 32 -0.03 2.23 2.62
C LYS A 32 -1.42 2.39 1.97
N ASP A 33 -2.34 1.45 2.18
CA ASP A 33 -3.70 1.50 1.61
C ASP A 33 -4.61 2.59 2.23
N LEU A 34 -4.03 3.74 2.52
CA LEU A 34 -4.67 5.00 2.92
C LEU A 34 -4.25 6.15 2.01
N PHE A 35 -3.24 5.92 1.16
CA PHE A 35 -2.83 6.86 0.15
C PHE A 35 -3.62 6.60 -1.13
N ASP A 36 -4.25 7.66 -1.62
CA ASP A 36 -4.91 7.64 -2.91
C ASP A 36 -3.91 7.41 -4.03
N VAL A 37 -4.30 6.51 -4.93
CA VAL A 37 -3.61 6.21 -6.18
C VAL A 37 -4.68 6.29 -7.26
N ALA A 38 -4.48 7.17 -8.24
CA ALA A 38 -5.46 7.38 -9.30
C ALA A 38 -5.82 6.06 -10.00
N GLY A 39 -7.11 5.79 -10.17
CA GLY A 39 -7.62 4.58 -10.83
C GLY A 39 -7.61 3.32 -9.96
N HIS A 40 -7.16 3.38 -8.71
CA HIS A 40 -7.12 2.24 -7.80
C HIS A 40 -7.84 2.54 -6.49
N VAL A 41 -8.68 1.60 -6.04
CA VAL A 41 -9.41 1.71 -4.76
C VAL A 41 -8.43 2.00 -3.63
N THR A 42 -8.80 2.94 -2.77
CA THR A 42 -8.18 3.11 -1.45
C THR A 42 -9.09 2.39 -0.47
N GLY A 43 -8.64 1.24 0.04
CA GLY A 43 -9.47 0.36 0.86
C GLY A 43 -9.43 0.68 2.34
N GLY A 44 -8.38 1.34 2.84
CA GLY A 44 -8.25 1.71 4.24
C GLY A 44 -8.19 0.52 5.20
N GLY A 45 -7.93 -0.69 4.74
CA GLY A 45 -8.09 -1.90 5.55
C GLY A 45 -9.54 -2.17 6.00
N ASN A 46 -10.52 -1.53 5.36
CA ASN A 46 -11.94 -1.68 5.66
C ASN A 46 -12.69 -2.10 4.37
N PRO A 47 -13.31 -3.29 4.32
CA PRO A 47 -14.05 -3.74 3.14
C PRO A 47 -15.20 -2.82 2.71
N ASP A 48 -15.86 -2.16 3.65
CA ASP A 48 -16.94 -1.21 3.39
C ASP A 48 -16.43 0.10 2.81
N TRP A 49 -15.25 0.57 3.24
CA TRP A 49 -14.66 1.80 2.74
C TRP A 49 -14.42 1.71 1.23
N GLY A 50 -13.77 0.63 0.78
CA GLY A 50 -13.55 0.38 -0.64
C GLY A 50 -14.84 0.18 -1.45
N ARG A 51 -15.93 -0.27 -0.81
CA ARG A 51 -17.25 -0.47 -1.46
C ARG A 51 -18.06 0.83 -1.58
N THR A 52 -17.89 1.74 -0.63
CA THR A 52 -18.75 2.94 -0.49
C THR A 52 -18.11 4.21 -1.02
N HIS A 53 -16.77 4.25 -1.11
CA HIS A 53 -16.05 5.44 -1.57
C HIS A 53 -15.71 5.34 -3.06
N PRO A 54 -15.74 6.47 -3.79
CA PRO A 54 -15.36 6.48 -5.18
C PRO A 54 -13.87 6.14 -5.35
N VAL A 55 -13.54 5.52 -6.48
CA VAL A 55 -12.14 5.34 -6.88
C VAL A 55 -11.50 6.71 -7.10
N PRO A 56 -10.35 7.02 -6.47
CA PRO A 56 -9.67 8.30 -6.64
C PRO A 56 -9.29 8.56 -8.09
N THR A 57 -9.45 9.81 -8.54
CA THR A 57 -9.02 10.26 -9.87
C THR A 57 -7.65 10.92 -9.86
N ARG A 58 -7.08 11.16 -8.67
CA ARG A 58 -5.74 11.74 -8.48
C ARG A 58 -4.95 10.94 -7.45
N HIS A 59 -3.64 10.97 -7.61
CA HIS A 59 -2.72 10.50 -6.58
C HIS A 59 -2.77 11.44 -5.38
N SER A 60 -2.59 10.89 -4.19
CA SER A 60 -2.18 11.67 -3.02
C SER A 60 -0.85 12.38 -3.31
N TRP A 61 -0.59 13.49 -2.62
CA TRP A 61 0.61 14.29 -2.83
C TRP A 61 1.90 13.47 -2.72
N ALA A 62 2.01 12.62 -1.70
CA ALA A 62 3.21 11.79 -1.48
C ALA A 62 3.44 10.77 -2.61
N VAL A 63 2.37 10.10 -3.07
CA VAL A 63 2.46 9.17 -4.19
C VAL A 63 2.86 9.91 -5.47
N GLY A 64 2.23 11.05 -5.75
CA GLY A 64 2.58 11.88 -6.91
C GLY A 64 4.03 12.34 -6.88
N ALA A 65 4.52 12.83 -5.74
CA ALA A 65 5.89 13.29 -5.57
C ALA A 65 6.92 12.17 -5.82
N LEU A 66 6.67 10.94 -5.34
CA LEU A 66 7.56 9.80 -5.56
C LEU A 66 7.56 9.35 -7.02
N LEU A 67 6.39 9.30 -7.66
CA LEU A 67 6.27 8.98 -9.09
C LEU A 67 6.97 10.05 -9.95
N ASP A 68 6.75 11.34 -9.68
CA ASP A 68 7.39 12.45 -10.40
C ASP A 68 8.91 12.46 -10.23
N ALA A 69 9.40 12.03 -9.06
CA ALA A 69 10.82 11.83 -8.79
C ALA A 69 11.40 10.55 -9.41
N GLY A 70 10.58 9.69 -10.02
CA GLY A 70 11.01 8.54 -10.80
C GLY A 70 10.96 7.18 -10.09
N ALA A 71 10.44 7.11 -8.86
CA ALA A 71 10.26 5.83 -8.18
C ALA A 71 9.04 5.07 -8.73
N GLU A 72 9.13 3.75 -8.86
CA GLU A 72 8.02 2.88 -9.28
C GLU A 72 7.17 2.46 -8.07
N LEU A 73 5.86 2.66 -8.15
CA LEU A 73 4.91 2.09 -7.19
C LEU A 73 4.69 0.62 -7.52
N ILE A 74 4.95 -0.29 -6.56
CA ILE A 74 4.84 -1.75 -6.78
C ILE A 74 3.65 -2.42 -6.09
N GLY A 75 2.87 -1.68 -5.30
CA GLY A 75 1.67 -2.20 -4.66
C GLY A 75 1.16 -1.33 -3.53
N LYS A 76 -0.03 -1.69 -3.01
CA LYS A 76 -0.58 -1.13 -1.78
C LYS A 76 -0.39 -2.09 -0.61
N THR A 77 0.06 -1.61 0.54
CA THR A 77 0.28 -2.45 1.72
C THR A 77 -0.95 -2.50 2.62
N ILE A 78 -1.14 -3.64 3.28
CA ILE A 78 -2.14 -3.83 4.33
C ILE A 78 -1.90 -2.79 5.44
N SER A 79 -2.99 -2.30 6.00
CA SER A 79 -3.01 -1.36 7.13
C SER A 79 -4.00 -1.87 8.17
N CYS A 80 -3.79 -1.51 9.44
CA CYS A 80 -4.90 -1.48 10.39
C CYS A 80 -6.06 -0.66 9.82
N GLU A 81 -7.28 -1.08 10.13
CA GLU A 81 -8.52 -0.46 9.67
C GLU A 81 -8.52 1.04 9.96
N ILE A 82 -8.51 1.86 8.91
CA ILE A 82 -8.51 3.34 8.95
C ILE A 82 -7.39 3.91 9.87
N SER A 83 -6.26 3.20 9.98
CA SER A 83 -5.18 3.50 10.94
C SER A 83 -5.60 3.55 12.42
N LEU A 84 -6.69 2.89 12.80
CA LEU A 84 -7.14 2.76 14.19
C LEU A 84 -6.49 1.56 14.89
N GLY A 85 -5.17 1.44 14.79
CA GLY A 85 -4.41 0.37 15.42
C GLY A 85 -2.90 0.62 15.36
N ILE A 86 -2.18 0.08 16.35
CA ILE A 86 -0.72 0.20 16.45
C ILE A 86 0.01 -1.10 16.07
N LEU A 87 -0.64 -2.25 16.29
CA LEU A 87 0.02 -3.56 16.19
C LEU A 87 0.21 -4.10 14.76
N GLY A 88 -0.27 -3.39 13.74
CA GLY A 88 -0.33 -3.94 12.37
C GLY A 88 -1.27 -5.13 12.22
N PHE A 89 -2.12 -5.42 13.22
CA PHE A 89 -3.18 -6.42 13.13
C PHE A 89 -4.20 -6.02 12.07
N HIS A 90 -4.63 -7.00 11.28
CA HIS A 90 -5.67 -6.78 10.31
C HIS A 90 -6.62 -7.99 10.19
N GLN A 91 -7.90 -7.74 10.47
CA GLN A 91 -8.93 -8.78 10.60
C GLN A 91 -9.33 -9.41 9.25
N PHE A 92 -9.40 -8.60 8.18
CA PHE A 92 -10.05 -9.04 6.93
C PHE A 92 -9.10 -9.66 5.90
N TYR A 93 -7.84 -9.22 5.89
CA TYR A 93 -6.82 -9.68 4.94
C TYR A 93 -5.72 -10.55 5.59
N GLY A 94 -5.80 -10.74 6.91
CA GLY A 94 -4.73 -11.33 7.70
C GLY A 94 -3.66 -10.31 8.10
N THR A 95 -2.86 -10.68 9.10
CA THR A 95 -1.76 -9.87 9.62
C THR A 95 -0.47 -10.21 8.85
N PRO A 96 0.28 -9.22 8.31
CA PRO A 96 1.57 -9.46 7.69
C PRO A 96 2.58 -10.09 8.67
N ASP A 97 3.47 -10.95 8.16
CA ASP A 97 4.52 -11.57 8.96
C ASP A 97 5.60 -10.55 9.36
N ASN A 98 6.10 -10.63 10.60
CA ASN A 98 7.30 -9.89 11.00
C ASN A 98 8.57 -10.68 10.60
N PRO A 99 9.34 -10.23 9.60
CA PRO A 99 10.51 -10.98 9.11
C PRO A 99 11.66 -11.01 10.12
N ARG A 100 11.70 -10.07 11.08
CA ARG A 100 12.75 -9.99 12.10
C ARG A 100 12.41 -10.77 13.37
N ALA A 101 11.13 -11.07 13.61
CA ALA A 101 10.66 -11.80 14.77
C ALA A 101 9.46 -12.70 14.38
N PRO A 102 9.72 -13.91 13.85
CA PRO A 102 8.65 -14.82 13.44
C PRO A 102 7.65 -15.10 14.57
N GLY A 103 6.36 -14.98 14.28
CA GLY A 103 5.27 -15.14 15.25
C GLY A 103 4.94 -13.88 16.06
N CYS A 104 5.72 -12.81 15.93
CA CYS A 104 5.38 -11.49 16.48
C CYS A 104 4.61 -10.65 15.46
N MET A 105 3.87 -9.67 15.98
CA MET A 105 3.22 -8.65 15.16
C MET A 105 4.25 -7.76 14.44
N PRO A 106 3.93 -7.23 13.25
CA PRO A 106 4.85 -6.37 12.48
C PRO A 106 4.90 -4.92 12.97
N GLY A 107 4.08 -4.56 13.96
CA GLY A 107 4.03 -3.26 14.64
C GLY A 107 3.48 -3.42 16.05
#